data_AF-A0A7H0GJZ1-F1
#
_entry.id   AF-A0A7H0GJZ1-F1
#
_cell.length_a   1.000
_cell.length_b   1.000
_cell.length_c   1.000
_cell.angle_alpha   90.00
_cell.angle_beta   90.00
_cell.angle_gamma   90.00
#
_symmetry.space_group_name_H-M   'P 1'
#
loop_
_entity.id
_entity.type
_entity.pdbx_description
1 polymer ?
#
loop_
_entity_poly.entity_id
_entity_poly.type
_entity_poly.pdbx_seq_one_letter_code
_entity_poly.pdbx_strand_id
1 'polypeptide(L)'
;MSTAILSTPTTTSRRAPARRILGFLCLVALALAGLALAFPSHALDLVAFTGITGPLTSALSQIAELGPGIKALVGFVGFVVALISLSALRNFGPVLFYVGLAIFAAVGLVIAGAIMGAVV
;
A
#
# COMPACT_ATOMS: atom_id res chain seq x y z
N MET A 1 39.41 -25.10 -54.08
CA MET A 1 38.17 -25.70 -53.52
C MET A 1 38.60 -26.41 -52.24
N SER A 2 38.18 -26.09 -51.02
CA SER A 2 36.96 -25.44 -50.53
C SER A 2 37.22 -24.80 -49.16
N THR A 3 36.62 -23.64 -48.91
CA THR A 3 36.60 -22.94 -47.62
C THR A 3 35.47 -23.50 -46.76
N ALA A 4 35.79 -24.26 -45.71
CA ALA A 4 34.81 -24.69 -44.72
C ALA A 4 34.79 -23.70 -43.55
N ILE A 5 33.78 -22.83 -43.55
CA ILE A 5 33.48 -21.89 -42.46
C ILE A 5 32.60 -22.63 -41.45
N LEU A 6 33.12 -22.86 -40.25
CA LEU A 6 32.37 -23.45 -39.14
C LEU A 6 31.50 -22.36 -38.50
N SER A 7 30.21 -22.33 -38.81
CA SER A 7 29.25 -21.42 -38.18
C SER A 7 28.95 -21.91 -36.76
N THR A 8 29.36 -21.13 -35.76
CA THR A 8 29.00 -21.31 -34.35
C THR A 8 27.49 -21.05 -34.14
N PRO A 9 26.73 -22.00 -33.57
CA PRO A 9 25.36 -21.70 -33.16
C PRO A 9 25.39 -20.87 -31.88
N THR A 10 25.14 -19.56 -32.00
CA THR A 10 24.78 -18.72 -30.85
C THR A 10 23.36 -19.09 -30.42
N THR A 11 23.25 -19.93 -29.39
CA THR A 11 21.98 -20.16 -28.70
C THR A 11 21.56 -18.86 -28.02
N THR A 12 20.66 -18.11 -28.66
CA THR A 12 20.01 -16.95 -28.05
C THR A 12 19.13 -17.42 -26.89
N SER A 13 19.61 -17.22 -25.67
CA SER A 13 18.89 -17.52 -24.43
C SER A 13 17.73 -16.53 -24.24
N ARG A 14 16.62 -16.76 -24.95
CA ARG A 14 15.35 -16.02 -24.82
C ARG A 14 14.53 -16.55 -23.63
N ARG A 15 15.15 -16.72 -22.46
CA ARG A 15 14.48 -17.18 -21.22
C ARG A 15 14.48 -16.12 -20.10
N ALA A 16 14.79 -14.88 -20.42
CA ALA A 16 14.90 -13.80 -19.44
C ALA A 16 13.58 -13.13 -19.00
N PRO A 17 12.57 -12.88 -19.87
CA PRO A 17 11.43 -12.05 -19.46
C PRO A 17 10.44 -12.81 -18.56
N ALA A 18 10.19 -14.09 -18.83
CA ALA A 18 9.25 -14.90 -18.04
C ALA A 18 9.73 -15.12 -16.58
N ARG A 19 11.04 -15.28 -16.38
CA ARG A 19 11.62 -15.42 -15.03
C ARG A 19 11.54 -14.13 -14.22
N ARG A 20 11.64 -12.96 -14.88
CA ARG A 20 11.45 -11.65 -14.23
C ARG A 20 10.00 -11.41 -13.84
N ILE A 21 9.05 -11.75 -14.71
CA ILE A 21 7.60 -11.64 -14.41
C ILE A 21 7.23 -12.57 -13.24
N LEU A 22 7.74 -13.80 -13.24
CA LEU A 22 7.51 -14.74 -12.15
C LEU A 22 8.13 -14.27 -10.82
N GLY A 23 9.35 -13.70 -10.87
CA GLY A 23 9.99 -13.10 -9.70
C GLY A 23 9.20 -11.91 -9.15
N PHE A 24 8.71 -11.03 -10.02
CA PHE A 24 7.84 -9.91 -9.63
C PHE A 24 6.53 -10.38 -9.00
N LEU A 25 5.85 -11.36 -9.61
CA LEU A 25 4.63 -11.96 -9.07
C LEU A 25 4.87 -12.62 -7.71
N CYS A 26 6.01 -13.28 -7.54
CA CYS A 26 6.40 -13.89 -6.27
C CYS A 26 6.60 -12.83 -5.18
N LEU A 27 7.29 -11.73 -5.48
CA LEU A 27 7.46 -10.61 -4.55
C LEU A 27 6.14 -9.94 -4.19
N VAL A 28 5.23 -9.75 -5.16
CA VAL A 28 3.88 -9.24 -4.92
C VAL A 28 3.08 -10.19 -4.02
N ALA A 29 3.14 -11.49 -4.28
CA ALA A 29 2.47 -12.49 -3.44
C ALA A 29 3.02 -12.51 -2.00
N LEU A 30 4.34 -12.37 -1.83
CA LEU A 30 5.00 -12.28 -0.52
C LEU A 30 4.63 -10.99 0.22
N ALA A 31 4.53 -9.87 -0.49
CA ALA A 31 4.06 -8.61 0.07
C ALA A 31 2.60 -8.68 0.50
N LEU A 32 1.72 -9.28 -0.32
CA LEU A 32 0.31 -9.50 0.01
C LEU A 32 0.14 -10.47 1.19
N ALA A 33 0.94 -11.53 1.25
CA ALA A 33 0.93 -12.47 2.36
C ALA A 33 1.43 -11.82 3.66
N GLY A 34 2.53 -11.07 3.60
CA GLY A 34 3.03 -10.31 4.76
C GLY A 34 2.03 -9.26 5.24
N LEU A 35 1.33 -8.61 4.30
CA LEU A 35 0.28 -7.65 4.61
C LEU A 35 -0.96 -8.33 5.22
N ALA A 36 -1.41 -9.46 4.67
CA ALA A 36 -2.50 -10.27 5.22
C ALA A 36 -2.19 -10.79 6.64
N LEU A 37 -0.92 -11.12 6.90
CA LEU A 37 -0.44 -11.55 8.22
C LEU A 37 -0.20 -10.39 9.19
N ALA A 38 -0.03 -9.16 8.69
CA ALA A 38 0.06 -7.94 9.50
C ALA A 38 -1.32 -7.31 9.79
N PHE A 39 -2.33 -7.63 8.98
CA PHE A 39 -3.71 -7.18 9.19
C PHE A 39 -4.46 -7.75 10.41
N PRO A 40 -4.07 -8.84 11.11
CA PRO A 40 -4.66 -9.14 12.41
C PRO A 40 -3.95 -8.32 13.50
N SER A 41 -3.69 -7.03 13.24
CA SER A 41 -3.52 -6.06 14.31
C SER A 41 -4.88 -5.93 14.96
N HIS A 42 -5.13 -6.68 16.04
CA HIS A 42 -6.24 -6.40 16.93
C HIS A 42 -6.17 -4.91 17.28
N ALA A 43 -7.10 -4.12 16.77
CA ALA A 43 -7.23 -2.73 17.17
C ALA A 43 -7.37 -2.76 18.70
N LEU A 44 -6.40 -2.17 19.40
CA LEU A 44 -6.50 -2.00 20.83
C LEU A 44 -7.74 -1.15 21.07
N ASP A 45 -8.78 -1.77 21.62
CA ASP A 45 -9.99 -1.09 21.96
C ASP A 45 -9.71 -0.24 23.20
N LEU A 46 -9.30 1.00 22.97
CA LEU A 46 -9.05 2.01 24.01
C LEU A 46 -10.33 2.35 24.79
N VAL A 47 -11.51 1.96 24.30
CA VAL A 47 -12.79 2.11 25.01
C VAL A 47 -13.03 0.92 25.95
N ALA A 48 -12.64 -0.29 25.54
CA ALA A 48 -12.68 -1.49 26.40
C ALA A 48 -11.45 -1.64 27.31
N PHE A 49 -10.46 -0.74 27.24
CA PHE A 49 -9.36 -0.69 28.20
C PHE A 49 -9.90 -0.37 29.60
N THR A 50 -10.09 -1.41 30.41
CA THR A 50 -10.58 -1.34 31.80
C THR A 50 -9.67 -0.53 32.73
N GLY A 51 -8.48 -0.13 32.29
CA GLY A 51 -7.54 0.75 33.01
C GLY A 51 -7.79 2.25 32.84
N ILE A 52 -8.61 2.68 31.87
CA ILE A 52 -9.09 4.05 31.77
C ILE A 52 -10.56 4.03 32.23
N THR A 53 -10.78 4.26 33.52
CA THR A 53 -12.13 4.46 34.08
C THR A 53 -12.36 5.93 34.36
N GLY A 54 -13.51 6.48 33.97
CA GLY A 54 -13.92 7.86 34.31
C GLY A 54 -14.35 8.70 33.11
N PRO A 55 -14.32 10.04 33.20
CA PRO A 55 -14.83 10.96 32.18
C PRO A 55 -14.18 10.81 30.79
N LEU A 56 -12.95 10.28 30.75
CA LEU A 56 -12.15 10.10 29.54
C LEU A 56 -12.71 8.99 28.64
N THR A 57 -13.21 7.90 29.23
CA THR A 57 -13.84 6.79 28.47
C THR A 57 -15.14 7.25 27.81
N SER A 58 -15.96 8.04 28.53
CA SER A 58 -17.18 8.63 27.97
C SER A 58 -16.87 9.60 26.84
N ALA A 59 -15.81 10.40 26.96
CA ALA A 59 -15.37 11.31 25.89
C ALA A 59 -14.84 10.54 24.66
N LEU A 60 -14.06 9.48 24.86
CA LEU A 60 -13.57 8.63 23.77
C LEU A 60 -14.72 7.88 23.08
N SER A 61 -15.71 7.41 23.84
CA SER A 61 -16.90 6.75 23.27
C SER A 61 -17.76 7.74 22.47
N GLN A 62 -17.91 8.98 22.93
CA GLN A 62 -18.59 10.04 22.17
C GLN A 62 -17.83 10.44 20.90
N ILE A 63 -16.49 10.46 20.95
CA ILE A 63 -15.66 10.68 19.77
C ILE A 63 -15.76 9.49 18.79
N ALA A 64 -15.88 8.26 19.30
CA ALA A 64 -16.08 7.06 18.47
C ALA A 64 -17.47 7.01 17.81
N GLU A 65 -18.48 7.62 18.45
CA GLU A 65 -19.84 7.83 17.94
C GLU A 65 -19.99 9.01 16.98
N LEU A 66 -18.93 9.81 16.76
CA LEU A 66 -18.95 10.83 15.71
C LEU A 66 -19.38 10.15 14.41
N GLY A 67 -20.52 10.61 13.88
CA GLY A 67 -21.26 9.91 12.84
C GLY A 67 -20.42 9.62 11.59
N PRO A 68 -20.89 8.71 10.72
CA PRO A 68 -20.15 8.27 9.52
C PRO A 68 -19.53 9.41 8.70
N GLY A 69 -20.23 10.55 8.60
CA GLY A 69 -19.76 11.74 7.89
C GLY A 69 -18.48 12.38 8.45
N ILE A 70 -18.26 12.35 9.76
CA ILE A 70 -17.07 12.97 10.38
C ILE A 70 -15.84 12.08 10.17
N LYS A 71 -16.01 10.76 10.28
CA LYS A 71 -14.96 9.78 9.94
C LYS A 71 -14.55 9.88 8.47
N ALA A 72 -15.54 10.03 7.59
CA ALA A 72 -15.31 10.28 6.17
C ALA A 72 -14.54 11.58 5.91
N LEU A 73 -14.87 12.66 6.62
CA LEU A 73 -14.21 13.96 6.49
C LEU A 73 -12.75 13.91 6.96
N VAL A 74 -12.47 13.31 8.12
CA VAL A 74 -11.10 13.13 8.62
C VAL A 74 -10.29 12.25 7.67
N GLY A 75 -10.88 11.18 7.14
CA GLY A 75 -10.26 10.33 6.11
C GLY A 75 -9.93 11.11 4.83
N PHE A 76 -10.85 11.94 4.34
CA PHE A 76 -10.63 12.80 3.19
C PHE A 76 -9.52 13.83 3.42
N VAL A 77 -9.49 14.50 4.58
CA VAL A 77 -8.43 15.47 4.90
C VAL A 77 -7.08 14.79 4.99
N GLY A 78 -6.98 13.64 5.67
CA GLY A 78 -5.75 12.86 5.74
C GLY A 78 -5.27 12.41 4.36
N PHE A 79 -6.20 12.02 3.48
CA PHE A 79 -5.92 11.69 2.09
C PHE A 79 -5.34 12.89 1.34
N VAL A 80 -5.98 14.06 1.39
CA VAL A 80 -5.49 15.29 0.75
C VAL A 80 -4.09 15.67 1.24
N VAL A 81 -3.85 15.59 2.55
CA VAL A 81 -2.53 15.87 3.15
C VAL A 81 -1.46 14.92 2.59
N ALA A 82 -1.79 13.64 2.40
CA ALA A 82 -0.87 12.68 1.78
C ALA A 82 -0.55 13.03 0.31
N LEU A 83 -1.54 13.49 -0.48
CA LEU A 83 -1.33 13.91 -1.87
C LEU A 83 -0.42 15.14 -1.96
N ILE A 84 -0.59 16.10 -1.05
CA ILE A 84 0.27 17.29 -0.97
C ILE A 84 1.71 16.89 -0.64
N SER A 85 1.87 16.01 0.35
CA SER A 85 3.19 15.49 0.74
C SER A 85 3.85 14.69 -0.40
N LEU A 86 3.06 13.93 -1.16
CA LEU A 86 3.53 13.23 -2.35
C LEU A 86 3.94 14.20 -3.48
N SER A 87 3.20 15.30 -3.65
CA SER A 87 3.59 16.35 -4.59
C SER A 87 4.91 17.02 -4.19
N ALA A 88 5.23 17.11 -2.90
CA ALA A 88 6.52 17.62 -2.45
C ALA A 88 7.70 16.69 -2.86
N LEU A 89 7.45 15.37 -2.97
CA LEU A 89 8.45 14.41 -3.44
C LEU A 89 8.88 14.62 -4.90
N ARG A 90 8.10 15.35 -5.71
CA ARG A 90 8.51 15.75 -7.06
C ARG A 90 9.78 16.61 -7.06
N ASN A 91 10.04 17.32 -5.96
CA ASN A 91 11.24 18.15 -5.79
C ASN A 91 12.48 17.34 -5.39
N PHE A 92 12.32 16.09 -4.92
CA PHE A 92 13.42 15.18 -4.58
C PHE A 92 13.83 14.26 -5.74
N GLY A 93 13.22 14.45 -6.92
CA GLY A 93 13.59 13.80 -8.18
C GLY A 93 12.47 12.93 -8.77
N PRO A 94 12.53 12.63 -10.09
CA PRO A 94 11.44 11.94 -10.79
C PRO A 94 11.16 10.54 -10.24
N VAL A 95 12.19 9.81 -9.83
CA VAL A 95 12.08 8.43 -9.34
C VAL A 95 11.27 8.36 -8.04
N LEU A 96 11.55 9.23 -7.07
CA LEU A 96 10.84 9.26 -5.79
C LEU A 96 9.36 9.61 -5.98
N PHE A 97 9.06 10.50 -6.93
CA PHE A 97 7.69 10.83 -7.27
C PHE A 97 6.95 9.65 -7.91
N TYR A 98 7.53 9.00 -8.93
CA TYR A 98 6.86 7.86 -9.59
C TYR A 98 6.70 6.66 -8.67
N VAL A 99 7.72 6.35 -7.87
CA VAL A 99 7.65 5.25 -6.90
C VAL A 99 6.65 5.58 -5.79
N GLY A 100 6.71 6.80 -5.23
CA GLY A 100 5.75 7.25 -4.22
C GLY A 100 4.31 7.23 -4.72
N LEU A 101 4.07 7.68 -5.95
CA LEU A 101 2.75 7.69 -6.56
C LEU A 101 2.24 6.28 -6.86
N ALA A 102 3.12 5.38 -7.33
CA ALA A 102 2.77 3.98 -7.55
C ALA A 102 2.36 3.27 -6.24
N ILE A 103 3.12 3.49 -5.15
CA ILE A 103 2.81 2.91 -3.83
C ILE A 103 1.52 3.51 -3.26
N PHE A 104 1.36 4.83 -3.36
CA PHE A 104 0.19 5.53 -2.86
C PHE A 104 -1.08 5.08 -3.59
N ALA A 105 -1.04 4.94 -4.92
CA ALA A 105 -2.17 4.44 -5.70
C ALA A 105 -2.50 2.97 -5.40
N ALA A 106 -1.48 2.12 -5.22
CA ALA A 106 -1.67 0.69 -4.95
C ALA A 106 -2.19 0.40 -3.53
N VAL A 107 -1.72 1.13 -2.53
CA VAL A 107 -2.01 0.85 -1.12
C VAL A 107 -2.92 1.91 -0.50
N GLY A 108 -2.54 3.18 -0.64
CA GLY A 108 -3.26 4.31 -0.03
C GLY A 108 -4.69 4.47 -0.56
N LEU A 109 -4.87 4.34 -1.89
CA LEU A 109 -6.20 4.40 -2.51
C LEU A 109 -7.08 3.22 -2.12
N VAL A 110 -6.51 2.02 -2.02
CA VAL A 110 -7.21 0.79 -1.64
C VAL A 110 -7.68 0.84 -0.19
N ILE A 111 -6.82 1.29 0.73
CA ILE A 111 -7.17 1.46 2.14
C ILE A 111 -8.23 2.56 2.30
N ALA A 112 -8.07 3.70 1.62
CA ALA A 112 -9.07 4.77 1.67
C ALA A 112 -10.44 4.30 1.14
N GLY A 113 -10.46 3.53 0.06
CA GLY A 113 -11.68 2.91 -0.48
C GLY A 113 -12.30 1.89 0.49
N ALA A 114 -11.49 1.05 1.14
CA ALA A 114 -11.97 0.08 2.12
C ALA A 114 -12.56 0.76 3.37
N ILE A 115 -11.94 1.84 3.85
CA ILE A 115 -12.45 2.62 4.99
C ILE A 115 -13.76 3.30 4.61
N MET A 116 -13.85 3.94 3.43
CA MET A 116 -15.09 4.58 2.95
C MET A 116 -16.22 3.57 2.68
N GLY A 117 -15.91 2.37 2.20
CA GLY A 117 -16.90 1.31 1.99
C GLY A 117 -17.41 0.68 3.30
N ALA A 118 -16.63 0.74 4.38
CA ALA A 118 -17.00 0.21 5.69
C ALA A 118 -17.82 1.17 6.56
N VAL A 119 -18.01 2.44 6.15
CA VAL A 119 -18.84 3.42 6.88
C VAL A 119 -20.30 3.46 6.43
N VAL A 120 -20.70 2.58 5.49
CA VAL A 120 -22.08 2.38 5.01
C VAL A 120 -22.68 1.14 5.66
#